data_AF-A0A8C2YKM0-F1
#
_entry.id   AF-A0A8C2YKM0-F1
#
_cell.length_a   1.000
_cell.length_b   1.000
_cell.length_c   1.000
_cell.angle_alpha   90.00
_cell.angle_beta   90.00
_cell.angle_gamma   90.00
#
_symmetry.space_group_name_H-M   'P 1'
#
loop_
_entity.id
_entity.type
_entity.pdbx_description
1 polymer ?
#
loop_
_entity_poly.entity_id
_entity_poly.type
_entity_poly.pdbx_seq_one_letter_code
_entity_poly.pdbx_strand_id
1 'polypeptide(L)'
;MLQHPKVNGPSIGLLGFSKGGDLCLSMASFLKGITATVLINTCVANTIAPLHYKGMIIPNLHSDLGKQKVTESGLLHIVDIWNNPLEEPNCQSLIPLEKAQGPFLFIVGMDDHNWNSAFYANIASERLQAHGKDKPQIIYYPKTGHCIDPPYFPPSRASVHALLGEAVCYGGEPRAQSRAQVDAWQQIQTFFQKHLNGKKSVRHSKI
;
A
#
# COMPACT_ATOMS: atom_id res chain seq x y z
N MET A 1 21.18 4.19 1.51
CA MET A 1 20.51 5.01 2.55
C MET A 1 21.19 4.90 3.90
N LEU A 2 21.18 3.76 4.59
CA LEU A 2 21.69 3.65 5.98
C LEU A 2 23.20 3.91 6.18
N GLN A 3 24.00 3.82 5.11
CA GLN A 3 25.43 4.16 5.15
C GLN A 3 25.71 5.65 4.92
N HIS A 4 24.68 6.45 4.61
CA HIS A 4 24.86 7.86 4.30
C HIS A 4 25.01 8.69 5.58
N PRO A 5 26.03 9.55 5.73
CA PRO A 5 26.35 10.23 6.99
C PRO A 5 25.27 11.22 7.46
N LYS A 6 24.39 11.66 6.57
CA LYS A 6 23.26 12.55 6.89
C LYS A 6 21.94 11.81 7.16
N VAL A 7 21.96 10.48 7.27
CA VAL A 7 20.78 9.68 7.65
C VAL A 7 20.97 9.25 9.10
N ASN A 8 20.06 9.65 9.98
CA ASN A 8 20.21 9.45 11.42
C ASN A 8 20.32 7.97 11.86
N GLY A 9 19.81 7.02 11.07
CA GLY A 9 19.91 5.58 11.38
C GLY A 9 19.27 5.20 12.73
N PRO A 10 19.40 3.94 13.19
CA PRO A 10 20.04 2.79 12.54
C PRO A 10 19.17 2.10 11.47
N SER A 11 17.97 2.62 11.23
CA SER A 11 16.93 2.04 10.36
C SER A 11 16.17 3.13 9.61
N ILE A 12 15.39 2.74 8.59
CA ILE A 12 14.62 3.65 7.73
C ILE A 12 13.11 3.42 7.84
N GLY A 13 12.34 4.44 7.45
CA GLY A 13 10.94 4.29 7.09
C GLY A 13 10.77 4.01 5.59
N LEU A 14 9.69 3.33 5.23
CA LEU A 14 9.30 3.09 3.84
C LEU A 14 7.97 3.75 3.55
N LEU A 15 7.85 4.42 2.40
CA LEU A 15 6.61 4.98 1.87
C LEU A 15 6.40 4.39 0.48
N GLY A 16 5.28 3.69 0.28
CA GLY A 16 4.95 3.06 -0.98
C GLY A 16 3.54 3.38 -1.43
N PHE A 17 3.38 3.66 -2.71
CA PHE A 17 2.10 3.87 -3.39
C PHE A 17 1.89 2.78 -4.43
N SER A 18 0.67 2.25 -4.56
CA SER A 18 0.30 1.28 -5.59
C SER A 18 1.23 0.05 -5.55
N LYS A 19 1.80 -0.37 -6.69
CA LYS A 19 2.86 -1.41 -6.75
C LYS A 19 4.03 -1.10 -5.80
N GLY A 20 4.42 0.16 -5.63
CA GLY A 20 5.46 0.53 -4.67
C GLY A 20 5.12 0.17 -3.23
N GLY A 21 3.83 0.09 -2.89
CA GLY A 21 3.34 -0.38 -1.60
C GLY A 21 3.58 -1.88 -1.38
N ASP A 22 3.32 -2.72 -2.39
CA ASP A 22 3.58 -4.17 -2.28
C ASP A 22 5.08 -4.47 -2.15
N LEU A 23 5.93 -3.65 -2.78
CA LEU A 23 7.38 -3.70 -2.60
C LEU A 23 7.78 -3.26 -1.19
N CYS A 24 7.15 -2.23 -0.64
CA CYS A 24 7.40 -1.80 0.75
C CYS A 24 7.00 -2.88 1.77
N LEU A 25 5.86 -3.55 1.55
CA LEU A 25 5.45 -4.71 2.34
C LEU A 25 6.50 -5.83 2.26
N SER A 26 6.94 -6.16 1.06
CA SER A 26 7.94 -7.20 0.83
C SER A 26 9.28 -6.88 1.50
N MET A 27 9.75 -5.64 1.36
CA MET A 27 10.94 -5.17 2.04
C MET A 27 10.78 -5.28 3.56
N ALA A 28 9.66 -4.84 4.12
CA ALA A 28 9.40 -4.90 5.56
C ALA A 28 9.36 -6.34 6.09
N SER A 29 8.87 -7.30 5.29
CA SER A 29 8.81 -8.72 5.64
C SER A 29 10.16 -9.43 5.60
N PHE A 30 11.07 -9.04 4.69
CA PHE A 30 12.26 -9.84 4.36
C PHE A 30 13.60 -9.17 4.68
N LEU A 31 13.62 -7.84 4.80
CA LEU A 31 14.84 -7.07 5.05
C LEU A 31 14.90 -6.59 6.51
N LYS A 32 16.12 -6.40 6.99
CA LYS A 32 16.39 -5.79 8.30
C LYS A 32 16.49 -4.27 8.16
N GLY A 33 16.36 -3.56 9.28
CA GLY A 33 16.59 -2.11 9.33
C GLY A 33 15.40 -1.27 8.83
N ILE A 34 14.19 -1.80 8.88
CA ILE A 34 12.96 -1.08 8.56
C ILE A 34 12.17 -0.86 9.85
N THR A 35 11.97 0.40 10.23
CA THR A 35 11.29 0.77 11.48
C THR A 35 9.80 0.94 11.31
N ALA A 36 9.34 1.46 10.17
CA ALA A 36 7.95 1.86 9.97
C ALA A 36 7.62 1.91 8.48
N THR A 37 6.40 1.55 8.11
CA THR A 37 5.99 1.46 6.71
C THR A 37 4.64 2.13 6.48
N VAL A 38 4.58 3.06 5.53
CA VAL A 38 3.35 3.73 5.09
C VAL A 38 2.98 3.24 3.68
N LEU A 39 1.71 2.92 3.50
CA LEU A 39 1.18 2.23 2.33
C LEU A 39 -0.04 3.01 1.81
N ILE A 40 0.07 3.56 0.62
CA ILE A 40 -0.99 4.33 -0.03
C ILE A 40 -1.60 3.46 -1.13
N ASN A 41 -2.89 3.12 -1.00
CA ASN A 41 -3.63 2.35 -1.98
C ASN A 41 -2.87 1.11 -2.47
N THR A 42 -2.60 0.19 -1.55
CA THR A 42 -1.64 -0.91 -1.72
C THR A 42 -2.31 -2.28 -1.77
N CYS A 43 -1.88 -3.13 -2.70
CA CYS A 43 -2.17 -4.58 -2.68
C CYS A 43 -1.23 -5.32 -1.72
N VAL A 44 -1.80 -6.27 -0.97
CA VAL A 44 -1.05 -7.13 -0.02
C VAL A 44 -0.47 -8.38 -0.65
N ALA A 45 -0.75 -8.61 -1.94
CA ALA A 45 -0.15 -9.63 -2.75
C ALA A 45 0.86 -9.02 -3.72
N ASN A 46 1.88 -9.80 -4.10
CA ASN A 46 2.82 -9.39 -5.11
C ASN A 46 2.12 -9.29 -6.47
N THR A 47 2.18 -8.14 -7.13
CA THR A 47 1.53 -7.93 -8.44
C THR A 47 2.55 -7.79 -9.58
N ILE A 48 2.06 -7.84 -10.83
CA ILE A 48 2.81 -7.57 -12.09
C ILE A 48 3.84 -8.62 -12.48
N ALA A 49 4.86 -8.89 -11.65
CA ALA A 49 5.94 -9.82 -11.96
C ALA A 49 6.35 -10.63 -10.72
N PRO A 50 6.87 -11.87 -10.87
CA PRO A 50 7.37 -12.64 -9.75
C PRO A 50 8.44 -11.88 -8.96
N LEU A 51 8.32 -11.87 -7.64
CA LEU A 51 9.29 -11.24 -6.75
C LEU A 51 10.33 -12.27 -6.30
N HIS A 52 11.61 -11.96 -6.53
CA HIS A 52 12.72 -12.81 -6.14
C HIS A 52 13.48 -12.20 -4.96
N TYR A 53 13.75 -13.02 -3.93
CA TYR A 53 14.67 -12.66 -2.85
C TYR A 53 15.49 -13.89 -2.42
N LYS A 54 16.79 -13.86 -2.73
CA LYS A 54 17.68 -15.03 -2.58
C LYS A 54 17.08 -16.23 -3.33
N GLY A 55 16.90 -17.38 -2.67
CA GLY A 55 16.26 -18.56 -3.24
C GLY A 55 14.73 -18.59 -3.16
N MET A 56 14.09 -17.55 -2.63
CA MET A 56 12.63 -17.46 -2.49
C MET A 56 12.01 -16.73 -3.68
N ILE A 57 10.88 -17.24 -4.16
CA ILE A 57 10.07 -16.63 -5.21
C ILE A 57 8.64 -16.47 -4.66
N ILE A 58 8.09 -15.27 -4.78
CA ILE A 58 6.65 -15.02 -4.60
C ILE A 58 6.07 -14.80 -5.99
N PRO A 59 5.18 -15.67 -6.49
CA PRO A 59 4.55 -15.48 -7.79
C PRO A 59 3.73 -14.18 -7.83
N ASN A 60 3.53 -13.61 -9.02
CA ASN A 60 2.59 -12.51 -9.15
C ASN A 60 1.15 -13.02 -9.01
N LEU A 61 0.31 -12.20 -8.38
CA LEU A 61 -1.13 -12.34 -8.38
C LEU A 61 -1.60 -12.35 -9.84
N HIS A 62 -2.44 -13.33 -10.15
CA HIS A 62 -3.02 -13.42 -11.48
C HIS A 62 -4.08 -12.33 -11.68
N SER A 63 -4.19 -11.88 -12.92
CA SER A 63 -5.18 -10.91 -13.36
C SER A 63 -5.87 -11.39 -14.63
N ASP A 64 -7.17 -11.19 -14.72
CA ASP A 64 -8.01 -11.53 -15.87
C ASP A 64 -8.53 -10.25 -16.54
N LEU A 65 -7.95 -9.91 -17.69
CA LEU A 65 -8.35 -8.74 -18.46
C LEU A 65 -9.78 -8.86 -19.01
N GLY A 66 -10.36 -10.06 -19.09
CA GLY A 66 -11.76 -10.27 -19.46
C GLY A 66 -12.75 -9.68 -18.45
N LYS A 67 -12.31 -9.38 -17.22
CA LYS A 67 -13.13 -8.74 -16.17
C LYS A 67 -13.12 -7.21 -16.24
N GLN A 68 -12.35 -6.61 -17.14
CA GLN A 68 -12.35 -5.17 -17.31
C GLN A 68 -13.73 -4.68 -17.79
N LYS A 69 -14.12 -3.47 -17.37
CA LYS A 69 -15.37 -2.84 -17.80
C LYS A 69 -15.05 -1.55 -18.55
N VAL A 70 -15.90 -1.20 -19.50
CA VAL A 70 -15.81 0.09 -20.20
C VAL A 70 -16.86 1.01 -19.59
N THR A 71 -16.43 2.20 -19.16
CA THR A 71 -17.33 3.24 -18.65
C THR A 71 -18.11 3.89 -19.80
N GLU A 72 -19.18 4.63 -19.50
CA GLU A 72 -19.93 5.40 -20.51
C GLU A 72 -19.04 6.39 -21.27
N SER A 73 -17.98 6.90 -20.63
CA SER A 73 -16.97 7.78 -21.23
C SER A 73 -15.90 7.07 -22.06
N GLY A 74 -15.99 5.74 -22.23
CA GLY A 74 -15.01 4.95 -22.99
C GLY A 74 -13.72 4.62 -22.25
N LEU A 75 -13.58 5.01 -20.98
CA LEU A 75 -12.42 4.67 -20.14
C LEU A 75 -12.54 3.25 -19.60
N LEU A 76 -11.41 2.55 -19.47
CA LEU A 76 -11.34 1.25 -18.82
C LEU A 76 -11.40 1.37 -17.30
N HIS A 77 -12.26 0.56 -16.70
CA HIS A 77 -12.38 0.35 -15.27
C HIS A 77 -11.79 -1.03 -14.95
N ILE A 78 -10.65 -1.03 -14.26
CA ILE A 78 -9.81 -2.22 -14.09
C ILE A 78 -9.80 -2.79 -12.67
N VAL A 79 -10.62 -2.25 -11.76
CA VAL A 79 -10.64 -2.67 -10.35
C VAL A 79 -10.85 -4.19 -10.16
N ASP A 80 -11.63 -4.80 -11.06
CA ASP A 80 -12.06 -6.21 -10.97
C ASP A 80 -11.12 -7.18 -11.71
N ILE A 81 -10.04 -6.70 -12.35
CA ILE A 81 -9.13 -7.59 -13.10
C ILE A 81 -8.30 -8.46 -12.18
N TRP A 82 -7.98 -8.00 -10.97
CA TRP A 82 -7.12 -8.72 -10.04
C TRP A 82 -7.90 -9.84 -9.36
N ASN A 83 -7.34 -11.06 -9.38
CA ASN A 83 -7.95 -12.17 -8.67
C ASN A 83 -7.89 -11.98 -7.15
N ASN A 84 -8.76 -12.70 -6.44
CA ASN A 84 -8.74 -12.72 -4.98
C ASN A 84 -7.46 -13.42 -4.47
N PRO A 85 -6.58 -12.73 -3.74
CA PRO A 85 -5.34 -13.32 -3.24
C PRO A 85 -5.56 -14.28 -2.07
N LEU A 86 -6.79 -14.44 -1.55
CA LEU A 86 -7.11 -15.41 -0.51
C LEU A 86 -7.51 -16.79 -1.06
N GLU A 87 -7.77 -16.90 -2.36
CA GLU A 87 -8.23 -18.13 -3.01
C GLU A 87 -7.07 -18.88 -3.67
N GLU A 88 -7.17 -20.21 -3.75
CA GLU A 88 -6.22 -21.03 -4.50
C GLU A 88 -6.40 -20.80 -6.02
N PRO A 89 -5.32 -20.74 -6.83
CA PRO A 89 -3.90 -20.86 -6.45
C PRO A 89 -3.23 -19.53 -6.06
N ASN A 90 -4.00 -18.44 -5.93
CA ASN A 90 -3.47 -17.08 -5.77
C ASN A 90 -2.87 -16.81 -4.38
N CYS A 91 -3.21 -17.62 -3.36
CA CYS A 91 -2.71 -17.47 -1.99
C CYS A 91 -1.18 -17.42 -1.89
N GLN A 92 -0.47 -18.03 -2.85
CA GLN A 92 1.00 -18.05 -2.93
C GLN A 92 1.59 -16.67 -3.22
N SER A 93 0.80 -15.75 -3.78
CA SER A 93 1.21 -14.36 -4.06
C SER A 93 1.16 -13.46 -2.83
N LEU A 94 0.53 -13.89 -1.72
CA LEU A 94 0.41 -13.10 -0.50
C LEU A 94 1.78 -12.80 0.10
N ILE A 95 2.02 -11.51 0.38
CA ILE A 95 3.23 -11.08 1.05
C ILE A 95 3.10 -11.38 2.55
N PRO A 96 4.08 -12.05 3.18
CA PRO A 96 4.00 -12.43 4.60
C PRO A 96 4.31 -11.22 5.50
N LEU A 97 3.42 -10.24 5.50
CA LEU A 97 3.54 -8.98 6.24
C LEU A 97 3.60 -9.17 7.76
N GLU A 98 3.15 -10.32 8.28
CA GLU A 98 3.35 -10.76 9.67
C GLU A 98 4.82 -10.92 10.06
N LYS A 99 5.74 -11.08 9.10
CA LYS A 99 7.18 -11.15 9.38
C LYS A 99 7.81 -9.79 9.68
N ALA A 100 7.13 -8.70 9.31
CA ALA A 100 7.61 -7.36 9.56
C ALA A 100 7.69 -7.04 11.06
N GLN A 101 8.68 -6.21 11.41
CA GLN A 101 8.93 -5.80 12.79
C GLN A 101 8.30 -4.44 13.12
N GLY A 102 8.24 -3.54 12.14
CA GLY A 102 7.70 -2.19 12.31
C GLY A 102 6.18 -2.11 12.15
N PRO A 103 5.54 -1.06 12.68
CA PRO A 103 4.12 -0.82 12.46
C PRO A 103 3.84 -0.36 11.02
N PHE A 104 2.57 -0.52 10.64
CA PHE A 104 2.04 -0.10 9.35
C PHE A 104 1.01 1.02 9.50
N LEU A 105 1.04 1.95 8.56
CA LEU A 105 -0.04 2.89 8.28
C LEU A 105 -0.55 2.63 6.86
N PHE A 106 -1.82 2.26 6.73
CA PHE A 106 -2.52 2.17 5.46
C PHE A 106 -3.34 3.44 5.23
N ILE A 107 -3.16 4.04 4.06
CA ILE A 107 -3.94 5.17 3.55
C ILE A 107 -4.72 4.65 2.35
N VAL A 108 -6.06 4.70 2.45
CA VAL A 108 -6.97 4.04 1.52
C VAL A 108 -7.93 5.06 0.93
N GLY A 109 -7.93 5.19 -0.39
CA GLY A 109 -8.99 5.79 -1.16
C GLY A 109 -10.15 4.80 -1.32
N MET A 110 -11.36 5.20 -0.89
CA MET A 110 -12.55 4.35 -0.97
C MET A 110 -13.18 4.31 -2.37
N ASP A 111 -12.68 5.13 -3.29
CA ASP A 111 -13.11 5.21 -4.69
C ASP A 111 -11.95 4.80 -5.63
N ASP A 112 -11.05 3.93 -5.15
CA ASP A 112 -9.92 3.43 -5.93
C ASP A 112 -10.41 2.49 -7.04
N HIS A 113 -10.29 2.95 -8.30
CA HIS A 113 -10.70 2.19 -9.48
C HIS A 113 -9.55 1.39 -10.13
N ASN A 114 -8.35 1.41 -9.55
CA ASN A 114 -7.23 0.60 -10.02
C ASN A 114 -7.27 -0.81 -9.43
N TRP A 115 -7.57 -0.89 -8.13
CA TRP A 115 -7.77 -2.16 -7.40
C TRP A 115 -8.50 -1.93 -6.07
N ASN A 116 -8.93 -3.00 -5.40
CA ASN A 116 -9.71 -2.89 -4.17
C ASN A 116 -8.81 -2.64 -2.92
N SER A 117 -8.33 -1.40 -2.77
CA SER A 117 -7.43 -0.99 -1.68
C SER A 117 -8.04 -1.22 -0.29
N ALA A 118 -9.35 -1.03 -0.12
CA ALA A 118 -10.02 -1.26 1.17
C ALA A 118 -10.05 -2.74 1.56
N PHE A 119 -10.32 -3.63 0.60
CA PHE A 119 -10.26 -5.07 0.78
C PHE A 119 -8.84 -5.53 1.17
N TYR A 120 -7.81 -5.03 0.49
CA TYR A 120 -6.42 -5.39 0.82
C TYR A 120 -6.00 -4.88 2.20
N ALA A 121 -6.40 -3.67 2.60
CA ALA A 121 -6.14 -3.16 3.94
C ALA A 121 -6.82 -4.02 5.03
N ASN A 122 -8.02 -4.54 4.77
CA ASN A 122 -8.70 -5.47 5.67
C ASN A 122 -7.94 -6.80 5.81
N ILE A 123 -7.50 -7.39 4.68
CA ILE A 123 -6.67 -8.60 4.69
C ILE A 123 -5.41 -8.39 5.54
N ALA A 124 -4.71 -7.25 5.36
CA ALA A 124 -3.54 -6.95 6.17
C ALA A 124 -3.87 -6.90 7.67
N SER A 125 -4.96 -6.23 8.04
CA SER A 125 -5.40 -6.13 9.44
C SER A 125 -5.70 -7.50 10.04
N GLU A 126 -6.47 -8.34 9.35
CA GLU A 126 -6.82 -9.68 9.81
C GLU A 126 -5.58 -10.56 9.92
N ARG A 127 -4.72 -10.55 8.90
CA ARG A 127 -3.50 -11.36 8.88
C ARG A 127 -2.52 -10.99 9.99
N LEU A 128 -2.33 -9.69 10.27
CA LEU A 128 -1.49 -9.23 11.39
C LEU A 128 -2.02 -9.74 12.73
N GLN A 129 -3.32 -9.54 12.98
CA GLN A 129 -3.94 -9.93 14.25
C GLN A 129 -3.94 -11.45 14.44
N ALA A 130 -4.18 -12.22 13.37
CA ALA A 130 -4.12 -13.69 13.40
C ALA A 130 -2.72 -14.23 13.77
N HIS A 131 -1.66 -13.45 13.54
CA HIS A 131 -0.28 -13.80 13.90
C HIS A 131 0.21 -13.06 15.16
N GLY A 132 -0.70 -12.52 15.98
CA GLY A 132 -0.37 -11.89 17.26
C GLY A 132 0.35 -10.54 17.13
N LYS A 133 0.25 -9.88 15.98
CA LYS A 133 0.76 -8.51 15.78
C LYS A 133 -0.31 -7.48 16.13
N ASP A 134 0.15 -6.28 16.47
CA ASP A 134 -0.75 -5.14 16.68
C ASP A 134 -1.55 -4.82 15.41
N LYS A 135 -2.80 -4.40 15.60
CA LYS A 135 -3.66 -3.94 14.51
C LYS A 135 -3.00 -2.73 13.81
N PRO A 136 -2.90 -2.71 12.47
CA PRO A 136 -2.30 -1.57 11.78
C PRO A 136 -3.21 -0.33 11.88
N GLN A 137 -2.61 0.85 11.76
CA GLN A 137 -3.41 2.06 11.57
C GLN A 137 -3.93 2.07 10.13
N ILE A 138 -5.23 2.31 9.95
CA ILE A 138 -5.85 2.42 8.62
C ILE A 138 -6.69 3.69 8.59
N ILE A 139 -6.49 4.50 7.55
CA ILE A 139 -7.25 5.72 7.31
C ILE A 139 -7.96 5.56 5.97
N TYR A 140 -9.29 5.67 6.01
CA TYR A 140 -10.15 5.57 4.84
C TYR A 140 -10.62 6.97 4.43
N TYR A 141 -10.41 7.33 3.18
CA TYR A 141 -10.88 8.58 2.59
C TYR A 141 -12.04 8.31 1.62
N PRO A 142 -13.27 8.72 1.96
CA PRO A 142 -14.43 8.62 1.07
C PRO A 142 -14.22 9.42 -0.22
N LYS A 143 -14.68 8.89 -1.35
CA LYS A 143 -14.66 9.57 -2.66
C LYS A 143 -13.25 9.98 -3.12
N THR A 144 -12.24 9.24 -2.67
CA THR A 144 -10.83 9.43 -3.00
C THR A 144 -10.37 8.25 -3.83
N GLY A 145 -9.79 8.52 -4.99
CA GLY A 145 -9.32 7.54 -5.94
C GLY A 145 -7.91 7.02 -5.67
N HIS A 146 -7.34 6.39 -6.68
CA HIS A 146 -6.04 5.71 -6.61
C HIS A 146 -4.89 6.70 -6.34
N CYS A 147 -4.80 7.81 -7.06
CA CYS A 147 -3.66 8.73 -7.03
C CYS A 147 -3.71 9.73 -5.85
N ILE A 148 -3.37 9.28 -4.64
CA ILE A 148 -3.21 10.16 -3.46
C ILE A 148 -1.81 10.77 -3.44
N ASP A 149 -1.64 11.79 -4.27
CA ASP A 149 -0.40 12.58 -4.43
C ASP A 149 -0.14 13.56 -3.26
N PRO A 150 1.04 14.22 -3.22
CA PRO A 150 1.27 15.32 -2.29
C PRO A 150 0.22 16.45 -2.39
N PRO A 151 0.08 17.29 -1.35
CA PRO A 151 -0.96 18.31 -1.31
C PRO A 151 -0.95 19.23 -2.54
N TYR A 152 -2.15 19.53 -3.02
CA TYR A 152 -2.42 20.43 -4.16
C TYR A 152 -1.96 19.93 -5.53
N PHE A 153 -1.50 18.68 -5.65
CA PHE A 153 -1.40 18.03 -6.96
C PHE A 153 -2.81 17.91 -7.58
N PRO A 154 -3.01 18.33 -8.84
CA PRO A 154 -4.29 18.20 -9.50
C PRO A 154 -4.77 16.74 -9.53
N PRO A 155 -5.98 16.41 -9.06
CA PRO A 155 -6.52 15.06 -9.11
C PRO A 155 -6.53 14.48 -10.54
N SER A 156 -5.70 13.46 -10.78
CA SER A 156 -5.76 12.68 -12.01
C SER A 156 -6.86 11.63 -11.91
N ARG A 157 -7.98 11.85 -12.62
CA ARG A 157 -9.11 10.92 -12.64
C ARG A 157 -8.98 9.83 -13.71
N ALA A 158 -8.15 10.07 -14.72
CA ALA A 158 -7.87 9.13 -15.80
C ALA A 158 -6.56 9.47 -16.49
N SER A 159 -5.83 8.44 -16.94
CA SER A 159 -4.71 8.59 -17.87
C SER A 159 -4.48 7.28 -18.63
N VAL A 160 -3.57 7.31 -19.60
CA VAL A 160 -3.08 6.08 -20.24
C VAL A 160 -2.25 5.30 -19.23
N HIS A 161 -2.68 4.08 -18.93
CA HIS A 161 -1.99 3.22 -17.98
C HIS A 161 -0.71 2.67 -18.62
N ALA A 162 0.44 2.98 -18.03
CA ALA A 162 1.76 2.69 -18.62
C ALA A 162 1.98 1.21 -19.00
N LEU A 163 1.40 0.26 -18.26
CA LEU A 163 1.54 -1.17 -18.55
C LEU A 163 0.51 -1.70 -19.54
N LEU A 164 -0.69 -1.10 -19.60
CA LEU A 164 -1.76 -1.58 -20.48
C LEU A 164 -1.75 -0.87 -21.83
N GLY A 165 -1.21 0.35 -21.90
CA GLY A 165 -1.30 1.20 -23.08
C GLY A 165 -2.69 1.81 -23.30
N GLU A 166 -3.62 1.59 -22.37
CA GLU A 166 -5.03 1.95 -22.49
C GLU A 166 -5.43 3.04 -21.51
N ALA A 167 -6.45 3.85 -21.87
CA ALA A 167 -6.97 4.89 -20.98
C ALA A 167 -7.81 4.28 -19.85
N VAL A 168 -7.35 4.42 -18.61
CA VAL A 168 -8.03 3.88 -17.41
C VAL A 168 -8.54 5.01 -16.52
N CYS A 169 -9.58 4.74 -15.74
CA CYS A 169 -10.01 5.62 -14.66
C CYS A 169 -9.38 5.23 -13.31
N TYR A 170 -9.08 6.22 -12.49
CA TYR A 170 -8.51 6.05 -11.14
C TYR A 170 -9.49 6.37 -10.01
N GLY A 171 -10.67 6.88 -10.36
CA GLY A 171 -11.69 7.35 -9.42
C GLY A 171 -11.30 8.68 -8.73
N GLY A 172 -12.10 9.07 -7.73
CA GLY A 172 -11.92 10.27 -6.93
C GLY A 172 -12.76 11.47 -7.41
N GLU A 173 -13.47 12.11 -6.47
CA GLU A 173 -14.09 13.41 -6.68
C GLU A 173 -13.09 14.53 -6.40
N PRO A 174 -12.94 15.56 -7.27
CA PRO A 174 -11.86 16.55 -7.15
C PRO A 174 -11.74 17.18 -5.75
N ARG A 175 -12.86 17.60 -5.15
CA ARG A 175 -12.87 18.23 -3.82
C ARG A 175 -12.48 17.26 -2.71
N ALA A 176 -12.96 16.02 -2.77
CA ALA A 176 -12.65 15.00 -1.78
C ALA A 176 -11.19 14.56 -1.90
N GLN A 177 -10.72 14.30 -3.12
CA GLN A 177 -9.34 13.95 -3.43
C GLN A 177 -8.35 14.98 -2.87
N SER A 178 -8.54 16.26 -3.18
CA SER A 178 -7.62 17.30 -2.71
C SER A 178 -7.58 17.42 -1.18
N ARG A 179 -8.71 17.22 -0.50
CA ARG A 179 -8.75 17.19 0.97
C ARG A 179 -8.02 15.97 1.53
N ALA A 180 -8.22 14.81 0.92
CA ALA A 180 -7.55 13.58 1.31
C ALA A 180 -6.03 13.67 1.13
N GLN A 181 -5.55 14.28 0.04
CA GLN A 181 -4.11 14.51 -0.18
C GLN A 181 -3.49 15.38 0.93
N VAL A 182 -4.18 16.46 1.32
CA VAL A 182 -3.73 17.35 2.42
C VAL A 182 -3.64 16.59 3.74
N ASP A 183 -4.71 15.86 4.12
CA ASP A 183 -4.71 15.11 5.37
C ASP A 183 -3.70 13.95 5.34
N ALA A 184 -3.68 13.15 4.26
CA ALA A 184 -2.74 12.04 4.08
C ALA A 184 -1.29 12.50 4.27
N TRP A 185 -0.92 13.64 3.70
CA TRP A 185 0.42 14.21 3.88
C TRP A 185 0.75 14.52 5.34
N GLN A 186 -0.20 15.05 6.10
CA GLN A 186 -0.04 15.30 7.52
C GLN A 186 0.06 14.00 8.33
N GLN A 187 -0.75 12.99 7.99
CA GLN A 187 -0.75 11.67 8.63
C GLN A 187 0.57 10.94 8.40
N ILE A 188 1.11 10.97 7.17
CA ILE A 188 2.41 10.39 6.80
C ILE A 188 3.53 11.02 7.64
N GLN A 189 3.58 12.35 7.70
CA GLN A 189 4.58 13.07 8.48
C GLN A 189 4.49 12.73 9.97
N THR A 190 3.28 12.74 10.52
CA THR A 190 3.03 12.43 11.95
C THR A 190 3.46 11.00 12.27
N PHE A 191 3.12 10.04 11.40
CA PHE A 191 3.48 8.65 11.57
C PHE A 191 4.99 8.43 11.53
N PHE A 192 5.69 9.02 10.55
CA PHE A 192 7.15 8.90 10.49
C PHE A 192 7.85 9.64 11.63
N GLN A 193 7.41 10.84 12.01
CA GLN A 193 7.98 11.54 13.17
C GLN A 193 7.84 10.70 14.45
N LYS A 194 6.69 10.06 14.66
CA LYS A 194 6.45 9.18 15.82
C LYS A 194 7.41 8.00 15.86
N HIS A 195 7.64 7.32 14.73
CA HIS A 195 8.36 6.05 14.71
C HIS A 195 9.85 6.18 14.37
N LEU A 196 10.28 7.26 13.69
CA LEU A 196 11.67 7.48 13.29
C LEU A 196 12.43 8.42 14.22
N ASN A 197 11.76 9.32 14.97
CA ASN A 197 12.45 10.30 15.84
C ASN A 197 12.86 9.76 17.22
N GLY A 198 12.94 8.42 17.39
CA GLY A 198 13.79 7.82 18.43
C GLY A 198 13.38 8.02 19.90
N LYS A 199 12.18 8.51 20.24
CA LYS A 199 11.69 8.36 21.63
C LYS A 199 11.30 6.90 21.84
N LYS A 200 12.27 6.08 22.28
CA LYS A 200 12.00 4.73 22.78
C LYS A 200 10.80 4.82 23.73
N SER A 201 9.69 4.18 23.40
CA SER A 201 8.68 3.89 24.40
C SER A 201 9.36 2.98 25.42
N VAL A 202 9.62 3.52 26.61
CA VAL A 202 10.05 2.72 27.74
C VAL A 202 8.88 1.77 28.00
N ARG A 203 9.02 0.50 27.63
CA ARG A 203 8.16 -0.55 28.17
C ARG A 203 8.41 -0.53 29.67
N HIS A 204 7.45 -0.01 30.44
CA HIS A 204 7.40 -0.28 31.87
C HIS A 204 7.18 -1.77 32.03
N SER A 205 8.24 -2.48 32.42
CA SER A 205 8.15 -3.82 32.96
C SER A 205 7.17 -3.76 34.13
N LYS A 206 6.03 -4.42 34.00
CA LYS A 206 5.18 -4.69 35.16
C LYS A 206 5.97 -5.62 36.07
N ILE A 207 6.29 -5.11 37.27
CA ILE A 207 6.61 -5.92 38.45
C ILE A 207 5.32 -6.63 38.85
#